data_AF-Q7VL63-F1
#
_entry.id   AF-Q7VL63-F1
#
_cell.length_a   1.000
_cell.length_b   1.000
_cell.length_c   1.000
_cell.angle_alpha   90.00
_cell.angle_beta   90.00
_cell.angle_gamma   90.00
#
_symmetry.space_group_name_H-M   'P 1'
#
loop_
_entity.id
_entity.type
_entity.pdbx_description
1 polymer ?
#
loop_
_entity_poly.entity_id
_entity_poly.type
_entity_poly.pdbx_seq_one_letter_code
_entity_poly.pdbx_strand_id
1 'polypeptide(L)'
;MTEQKINKDLTQMTYEQFQAFMQGVASLYSNVNFERNYISLFSDLNSIAKRVERLPSDLLTLYGAYEIEDKQVVLAVFRVTLDKPMYSGENHMITAVEVSFAEDERNLQCSARIREYLTQADFVVRANIAYPPAMEAWLWEKDLTSRKSSKKTVSTESLVPEYIFDDDIPF
;
A
#
# COMPACT_ATOMS: atom_id res chain seq x y z
N MET A 1 12.26 -17.42 -11.49
CA MET A 1 11.00 -17.78 -10.83
C MET A 1 9.89 -17.20 -11.69
N THR A 2 8.93 -18.04 -12.06
CA THR A 2 7.76 -17.66 -12.86
C THR A 2 6.93 -16.64 -12.09
N GLU A 3 6.66 -15.46 -12.66
CA GLU A 3 5.71 -14.49 -12.11
C GLU A 3 4.32 -15.17 -12.03
N GLN A 4 3.97 -15.70 -10.86
CA GLN A 4 2.60 -16.15 -10.60
C GLN A 4 1.76 -14.91 -10.36
N LYS A 5 1.23 -14.33 -11.44
CA LYS A 5 0.22 -13.27 -11.33
C LYS A 5 -0.97 -13.79 -10.55
N ILE A 6 -1.37 -13.04 -9.53
CA ILE A 6 -2.59 -13.32 -8.78
C ILE A 6 -3.78 -13.05 -9.71
N ASN A 7 -4.37 -14.11 -10.25
CA ASN A 7 -5.56 -14.01 -11.10
C ASN A 7 -6.71 -14.73 -10.39
N LYS A 8 -7.40 -14.00 -9.53
CA LYS A 8 -8.49 -14.53 -8.72
C LYS A 8 -9.63 -13.54 -8.65
N ASP A 9 -10.84 -14.03 -8.95
CA ASP A 9 -12.07 -13.30 -8.73
C ASP A 9 -12.42 -13.35 -7.23
N LEU A 10 -12.37 -12.19 -6.58
CA LEU A 10 -12.69 -12.04 -5.16
C LEU A 10 -14.19 -11.93 -4.90
N THR A 11 -15.00 -11.63 -5.92
CA THR A 11 -16.44 -11.35 -5.79
C THR A 11 -17.28 -12.58 -5.40
N GLN A 12 -16.64 -13.75 -5.32
CA GLN A 12 -17.23 -15.02 -4.91
C GLN A 12 -16.73 -15.49 -3.54
N MET A 13 -15.94 -14.66 -2.85
CA MET A 13 -15.35 -15.00 -1.55
C MET A 13 -16.16 -14.40 -0.41
N THR A 14 -16.38 -15.22 0.62
CA THR A 14 -16.80 -14.71 1.93
C THR A 14 -15.71 -13.88 2.57
N TYR A 15 -16.07 -13.06 3.57
CA TYR A 15 -15.08 -12.25 4.27
C TYR A 15 -13.96 -13.08 4.91
N GLU A 16 -14.29 -14.23 5.50
CA GLU A 16 -13.29 -15.16 6.07
C GLU A 16 -12.36 -15.75 5.00
N GLN A 17 -12.92 -16.14 3.84
CA GLN A 17 -12.13 -16.65 2.72
C GLN A 17 -11.20 -15.57 2.16
N PHE A 18 -11.70 -14.34 2.05
CA PHE A 18 -10.91 -13.18 1.68
C PHE A 18 -9.74 -12.95 2.64
N GLN A 19 -9.99 -12.99 3.95
CA GLN A 19 -8.95 -12.80 4.96
C GLN A 19 -7.85 -13.87 4.84
N ALA A 20 -8.23 -15.14 4.74
CA ALA A 20 -7.30 -16.24 4.56
C ALA A 20 -6.51 -16.12 3.24
N PHE A 21 -7.17 -15.70 2.17
CA PHE A 21 -6.53 -15.45 0.88
C PHE A 21 -5.47 -14.35 0.98
N MET A 22 -5.81 -13.20 1.57
CA MET A 22 -4.88 -12.08 1.74
C MET A 22 -3.69 -12.41 2.64
N GLN A 23 -3.89 -13.25 3.67
CA GLN A 23 -2.80 -13.81 4.47
C GLN A 23 -1.88 -14.71 3.64
N GLY A 24 -2.44 -15.50 2.73
CA GLY A 24 -1.68 -16.28 1.76
C GLY A 24 -0.82 -15.41 0.84
N VAL A 25 -1.38 -14.30 0.33
CA VAL A 25 -0.64 -13.31 -0.46
C VAL A 25 0.52 -12.71 0.34
N ALA A 26 0.26 -12.29 1.58
CA ALA A 26 1.31 -11.72 2.44
C ALA A 26 2.45 -12.73 2.70
N SER A 27 2.10 -14.01 2.89
CA SER A 27 3.08 -15.09 3.09
C SER A 27 3.95 -15.31 1.85
N LEU A 28 3.38 -15.24 0.64
CA LEU A 28 4.10 -15.40 -0.63
C LEU A 28 5.21 -14.34 -0.81
N TYR A 29 4.94 -13.13 -0.32
CA TYR A 29 5.83 -11.98 -0.42
C TYR A 29 6.74 -11.77 0.80
N SER A 30 6.75 -12.72 1.74
CA SER A 30 7.61 -12.71 2.92
C SER A 30 8.90 -13.51 2.68
N ASN A 31 10.01 -13.10 3.31
CA ASN A 31 11.34 -13.72 3.18
C ASN A 31 11.89 -13.74 1.74
N VAL A 32 11.68 -12.65 1.00
CA VAL A 32 12.11 -12.50 -0.40
C VAL A 32 12.93 -11.22 -0.59
N ASN A 33 13.65 -11.11 -1.69
CA ASN A 33 14.39 -9.89 -2.03
C ASN A 33 13.44 -8.70 -2.27
N PHE A 34 13.74 -7.53 -1.74
CA PHE A 34 12.82 -6.39 -1.77
C PHE A 34 12.51 -5.88 -3.17
N GLU A 35 13.52 -5.56 -3.98
CA GLU A 35 13.34 -4.67 -5.14
C GLU A 35 12.24 -5.13 -6.10
N ARG A 36 12.37 -6.34 -6.66
CA ARG A 36 11.40 -6.86 -7.62
C ARG A 36 10.11 -7.30 -6.95
N ASN A 37 10.20 -7.92 -5.77
CA ASN A 37 9.03 -8.52 -5.14
C ASN A 37 8.10 -7.47 -4.53
N TYR A 38 8.61 -6.31 -4.10
CA TYR A 38 7.77 -5.20 -3.67
C TYR A 38 6.94 -4.64 -4.83
N ILE A 39 7.55 -4.47 -6.00
CA ILE A 39 6.85 -4.03 -7.22
C ILE A 39 5.81 -5.08 -7.65
N SER A 40 6.18 -6.36 -7.63
CA SER A 40 5.26 -7.46 -7.94
C SER A 40 4.09 -7.53 -6.96
N LEU A 41 4.33 -7.37 -5.65
CA LEU A 41 3.28 -7.30 -4.64
C LEU A 41 2.30 -6.18 -4.96
N PHE A 42 2.79 -4.96 -5.20
CA PHE A 42 1.94 -3.82 -5.52
C PHE A 42 1.10 -4.08 -6.78
N SER A 43 1.74 -4.58 -7.85
CA SER A 43 1.09 -4.93 -9.11
C SER A 43 0.00 -5.99 -8.93
N ASP A 44 0.29 -7.05 -8.19
CA ASP A 44 -0.65 -8.13 -7.94
C ASP A 44 -1.84 -7.66 -7.11
N LEU A 45 -1.61 -6.89 -6.04
CA LEU A 45 -2.69 -6.32 -5.23
C LEU A 45 -3.56 -5.37 -6.07
N ASN A 46 -2.95 -4.55 -6.93
CA ASN A 46 -3.68 -3.62 -7.78
C ASN A 46 -4.49 -4.33 -8.87
N SER A 47 -4.09 -5.53 -9.31
CA SER A 47 -4.81 -6.29 -10.33
C SER A 47 -6.14 -6.88 -9.85
N ILE A 48 -6.32 -7.04 -8.53
CA ILE A 48 -7.52 -7.60 -7.90
C ILE A 48 -8.31 -6.59 -7.04
N ALA A 49 -7.78 -5.38 -6.84
CA ALA A 49 -8.40 -4.34 -6.04
C ALA A 49 -9.22 -3.37 -6.91
N LYS A 50 -10.18 -2.67 -6.29
CA LYS A 50 -10.73 -1.44 -6.88
C LYS A 50 -9.71 -0.30 -6.86
N ARG A 51 -8.93 -0.23 -5.77
CA ARG A 51 -7.91 0.78 -5.55
C ARG A 51 -6.88 0.27 -4.56
N VAL A 52 -5.60 0.51 -4.85
CA VAL A 52 -4.50 0.39 -3.90
C VAL A 52 -3.82 1.75 -3.79
N GLU A 53 -3.51 2.16 -2.57
CA GLU A 53 -2.87 3.44 -2.27
C GLU A 53 -1.80 3.29 -1.19
N ARG A 54 -0.90 4.27 -1.18
CA ARG A 54 0.10 4.49 -0.14
C ARG A 54 -0.16 5.84 0.50
N LEU A 55 0.31 6.02 1.73
CA LEU A 55 0.29 7.33 2.36
C LEU A 55 1.54 8.13 1.98
N PRO A 56 1.49 9.47 2.00
CA PRO A 56 2.68 10.28 1.85
C PRO A 56 3.70 9.95 2.96
N SER A 57 4.98 9.83 2.58
CA SER A 57 6.09 9.42 3.44
C SER A 57 6.03 8.00 4.03
N ASP A 58 4.98 7.20 3.79
CA ASP A 58 4.93 5.77 4.12
C ASP A 58 4.91 4.93 2.85
N LEU A 59 6.09 4.44 2.47
CA LEU A 59 6.29 3.66 1.26
C LEU A 59 6.17 2.16 1.49
N LEU A 60 5.99 1.68 2.73
CA LEU A 60 6.00 0.25 3.04
C LEU A 60 4.65 -0.27 3.51
N THR A 61 3.67 0.61 3.68
CA THR A 61 2.27 0.24 3.96
C THR A 61 1.40 0.46 2.72
N LEU A 62 0.75 -0.60 2.26
CA LEU A 62 -0.19 -0.59 1.13
C LEU A 62 -1.61 -0.76 1.66
N TYR A 63 -2.50 0.19 1.34
CA TYR A 63 -3.92 0.13 1.66
C TYR A 63 -4.69 -0.27 0.41
N GLY A 64 -5.53 -1.30 0.49
CA GLY A 64 -6.32 -1.76 -0.65
C GLY A 64 -7.82 -1.86 -0.34
N ALA A 65 -8.65 -1.43 -1.28
CA ALA A 65 -10.09 -1.63 -1.28
C ALA A 65 -10.45 -2.76 -2.26
N TYR A 66 -11.07 -3.84 -1.77
CA TYR A 66 -11.33 -5.05 -2.53
C TYR A 66 -12.82 -5.40 -2.55
N GLU A 67 -13.38 -5.67 -3.72
CA GLU A 67 -14.77 -6.16 -3.83
C GLU A 67 -14.82 -7.66 -3.57
N ILE A 68 -15.66 -8.08 -2.64
CA ILE A 68 -15.91 -9.48 -2.30
C ILE A 68 -17.37 -9.84 -2.60
N GLU A 69 -17.87 -10.96 -2.07
CA GLU A 69 -19.27 -11.34 -2.23
C GLU A 69 -20.25 -10.23 -1.80
N ASP A 70 -21.47 -10.29 -2.33
CA ASP A 70 -22.53 -9.30 -2.10
C ASP A 70 -22.17 -7.84 -2.45
N LYS A 71 -21.15 -7.66 -3.31
CA LYS A 71 -20.61 -6.33 -3.69
C LYS A 71 -20.08 -5.55 -2.50
N GLN A 72 -19.77 -6.24 -1.40
CA GLN A 72 -19.13 -5.62 -0.26
C GLN A 72 -17.70 -5.22 -0.65
N VAL A 73 -17.29 -4.01 -0.30
CA VAL A 73 -15.92 -3.54 -0.55
C VAL A 73 -15.22 -3.37 0.79
N VAL A 74 -14.19 -4.19 1.00
CA VAL A 74 -13.50 -4.32 2.28
C VAL A 74 -12.04 -3.88 2.20
N LEU A 75 -11.51 -3.47 3.35
CA LEU A 75 -10.12 -3.06 3.49
C LEU A 75 -9.21 -4.25 3.78
N ALA A 76 -8.06 -4.31 3.10
CA ALA A 76 -6.88 -5.00 3.59
C ALA A 76 -5.65 -4.09 3.50
N VAL A 77 -4.80 -4.16 4.53
CA VAL A 77 -3.60 -3.33 4.67
C VAL A 77 -2.39 -4.24 4.80
N PHE A 78 -1.46 -4.11 3.86
CA PHE A 78 -0.21 -4.87 3.82
C PHE A 78 0.94 -3.99 4.32
N ARG A 79 1.65 -4.46 5.35
CA ARG A 79 2.81 -3.78 5.93
C ARG A 79 4.06 -4.60 5.66
N VAL A 80 4.98 -4.01 4.91
CA VAL A 80 6.23 -4.64 4.51
C VAL A 80 7.32 -4.30 5.52
N THR A 81 7.92 -5.32 6.12
CA THR A 81 9.07 -5.17 7.03
C THR A 81 10.34 -5.56 6.30
N LEU A 82 11.35 -4.70 6.39
CA LEU A 82 12.67 -4.93 5.79
C LEU A 82 13.66 -5.34 6.87
N ASP A 83 14.68 -6.11 6.47
CA ASP A 83 15.80 -6.49 7.32
C ASP A 83 16.67 -5.29 7.75
N LYS A 84 16.67 -4.25 6.92
CA LYS A 84 17.46 -3.02 7.08
C LYS A 84 16.65 -1.79 6.69
N PRO A 85 17.02 -0.58 7.16
CA PRO A 85 16.38 0.66 6.74
C PRO A 85 16.47 0.85 5.23
N MET A 86 15.37 1.32 4.62
CA MET A 86 15.26 1.51 3.16
C MET A 86 16.37 2.38 2.54
N TYR A 87 16.98 3.28 3.31
CA TYR A 87 18.02 4.21 2.85
C TYR A 87 19.46 3.69 3.02
N SER A 88 19.66 2.40 3.33
CA SER A 88 20.99 1.85 3.62
C SER A 88 21.91 1.66 2.41
N GLY A 89 21.41 1.84 1.17
CA GLY A 89 22.20 1.67 -0.07
C GLY A 89 22.65 0.23 -0.36
N GLU A 90 22.15 -0.73 0.43
CA GLU A 90 22.42 -2.16 0.30
C GLU A 90 21.18 -2.87 -0.25
N ASN A 91 21.33 -4.11 -0.73
CA ASN A 91 20.19 -4.94 -1.09
C ASN A 91 19.35 -5.28 0.15
N HIS A 92 18.07 -4.92 0.11
CA HIS A 92 17.11 -5.22 1.18
C HIS A 92 16.42 -6.57 0.95
N MET A 93 16.08 -7.22 2.06
CA MET A 93 15.20 -8.38 2.11
C MET A 93 13.91 -7.98 2.82
N ILE A 94 12.78 -8.41 2.27
CA ILE A 94 11.49 -8.39 2.98
C ILE A 94 11.55 -9.53 3.98
N THR A 95 11.60 -9.23 5.27
CA THR A 95 11.58 -10.24 6.34
C THR A 95 10.17 -10.75 6.57
N ALA A 96 9.18 -9.87 6.48
CA ALA A 96 7.79 -10.22 6.67
C ALA A 96 6.89 -9.21 5.95
N VAL A 97 5.79 -9.71 5.41
CA VAL A 97 4.64 -8.90 5.05
C VAL A 97 3.51 -9.30 5.99
N GLU A 98 3.03 -8.33 6.77
CA GLU A 98 1.87 -8.52 7.63
C GLU A 98 0.64 -7.98 6.92
N VAL A 99 -0.48 -8.68 7.02
CA VAL A 99 -1.77 -8.18 6.57
C VAL A 99 -2.69 -7.94 7.76
N SER A 100 -3.43 -6.84 7.66
CA SER A 100 -4.41 -6.41 8.66
C SER A 100 -5.67 -5.91 7.97
N PHE A 101 -6.77 -5.86 8.71
CA PHE A 101 -8.11 -5.59 8.18
C PHE A 101 -8.77 -4.44 8.95
N ALA A 102 -10.01 -4.11 8.60
CA ALA A 102 -10.75 -2.98 9.16
C ALA A 102 -11.00 -3.06 10.68
N GLU A 103 -10.93 -4.26 11.26
CA GLU A 103 -11.04 -4.49 12.71
C GLU A 103 -9.79 -4.01 13.45
N ASP A 104 -8.65 -3.90 12.77
CA ASP A 104 -7.38 -3.49 13.37
C ASP A 104 -7.26 -1.95 13.45
N GLU A 105 -7.26 -1.43 14.67
CA GLU A 105 -7.20 0.01 14.93
C GLU A 105 -5.84 0.64 14.59
N ARG A 106 -4.80 -0.17 14.36
CA ARG A 106 -3.46 0.33 14.00
C ARG A 106 -3.41 1.02 12.64
N ASN A 107 -4.40 0.77 11.77
CA ASN A 107 -4.39 1.26 10.39
C ASN A 107 -5.54 2.24 10.08
N LEU A 108 -5.97 2.99 11.08
CA LEU A 108 -6.98 4.05 10.92
C LEU A 108 -6.49 5.25 10.09
N GLN A 109 -5.18 5.34 9.82
CA GLN A 109 -4.61 6.33 8.90
C GLN A 109 -4.85 5.95 7.44
N CYS A 110 -6.10 5.74 7.06
CA CYS A 110 -6.45 5.31 5.69
C CYS A 110 -6.74 6.54 4.80
N SER A 111 -6.20 6.54 3.59
CA SER A 111 -6.43 7.62 2.60
C SER A 111 -7.91 7.83 2.29
N ALA A 112 -8.33 9.07 2.05
CA ALA A 112 -9.67 9.43 1.57
C ALA A 112 -10.05 8.65 0.32
N ARG A 113 -9.10 8.48 -0.61
CA ARG A 113 -9.29 7.78 -1.88
C ARG A 113 -9.61 6.30 -1.72
N ILE A 114 -9.13 5.66 -0.65
CA ILE A 114 -9.50 4.27 -0.33
C ILE A 114 -10.87 4.24 0.33
N ARG A 115 -11.08 5.11 1.32
CA ARG A 115 -12.33 5.20 2.10
C ARG A 115 -13.57 5.39 1.23
N GLU A 116 -13.45 6.13 0.12
CA GLU A 116 -14.54 6.35 -0.85
C GLU A 116 -15.11 5.06 -1.46
N TYR A 117 -14.32 3.98 -1.52
CA TYR A 117 -14.78 2.69 -2.05
C TYR A 117 -15.35 1.76 -0.98
N LEU A 118 -15.01 1.94 0.29
CA LEU A 118 -15.31 0.98 1.35
C LEU A 118 -16.79 0.96 1.72
N THR A 119 -17.37 -0.24 1.84
CA THR A 119 -18.73 -0.42 2.37
C THR A 119 -18.75 -0.58 3.89
N GLN A 120 -17.59 -0.63 4.55
CA GLN A 120 -17.42 -0.78 6.00
C GLN A 120 -17.58 0.57 6.74
N ALA A 121 -18.82 1.04 6.90
CA ALA A 121 -19.14 2.38 7.42
C ALA A 121 -18.48 2.69 8.79
N ASP A 122 -18.49 1.74 9.73
CA ASP A 122 -17.90 1.94 11.07
C ASP A 122 -16.39 2.17 11.02
N PHE A 123 -15.69 1.52 10.08
CA PHE A 123 -14.28 1.78 9.84
C PHE A 123 -14.07 3.17 9.23
N VAL A 124 -14.87 3.53 8.22
CA VAL A 124 -14.76 4.83 7.53
C VAL A 124 -14.95 5.99 8.53
N VAL A 125 -15.90 5.89 9.46
CA VAL A 125 -16.11 6.91 10.50
C VAL A 125 -14.88 7.04 11.40
N ARG A 126 -14.35 5.92 11.92
CA ARG A 126 -13.15 5.93 12.77
C ARG A 126 -11.92 6.47 12.03
N ALA A 127 -11.73 6.08 10.77
CA ALA A 127 -10.64 6.57 9.93
C ALA A 127 -10.77 8.06 9.60
N ASN A 128 -11.99 8.58 9.40
CA ASN A 128 -12.23 10.01 9.21
C ASN A 128 -11.88 10.85 10.45
N ILE A 129 -12.07 10.30 11.64
CA ILE A 129 -11.68 10.96 12.90
C ILE A 129 -10.16 10.93 13.09
N ALA A 130 -9.54 9.77 12.85
CA ALA A 130 -8.10 9.59 13.04
C ALA A 130 -7.26 10.32 11.96
N TYR A 131 -7.75 10.35 10.73
CA TYR A 131 -7.06 10.93 9.58
C TYR A 131 -8.00 11.75 8.67
N PRO A 132 -8.42 12.94 9.11
CA PRO A 132 -9.23 13.86 8.30
C PRO A 132 -8.64 14.15 6.92
N PRO A 133 -9.46 14.24 5.85
CA PRO A 133 -9.00 14.57 4.50
C PRO A 133 -8.20 15.88 4.40
N ALA A 134 -8.51 16.88 5.23
CA ALA A 134 -7.76 18.13 5.29
C ALA A 134 -6.31 17.92 5.75
N MET A 135 -6.07 16.99 6.68
CA MET A 135 -4.73 16.63 7.14
C MET A 135 -3.96 15.89 6.04
N GLU A 136 -4.63 14.98 5.34
CA GLU A 136 -4.06 14.24 4.21
C GLU A 136 -3.59 15.17 3.09
N ALA A 137 -4.45 16.11 2.67
CA ALA A 137 -4.10 17.10 1.65
C ALA A 137 -2.85 17.91 2.05
N TRP A 138 -2.80 18.37 3.30
CA TRP A 138 -1.65 19.11 3.81
C TRP A 138 -0.35 18.27 3.82
N LEU A 139 -0.43 16.98 4.17
CA LEU A 139 0.73 16.08 4.15
C LEU A 139 1.24 15.86 2.73
N TRP A 140 0.36 15.68 1.74
CA TRP A 140 0.75 15.59 0.34
C TRP A 140 1.41 16.88 -0.16
N GLU A 141 0.88 18.06 0.19
CA GLU A 141 1.51 19.34 -0.13
C GLU A 141 2.92 19.46 0.48
N LYS A 142 3.10 19.03 1.73
CA LYS A 142 4.41 19.03 2.39
C LYS A 142 5.39 18.07 1.71
N ASP A 143 4.95 16.90 1.29
CA ASP A 143 5.80 15.92 0.61
C ASP A 143 6.23 16.43 -0.78
N LEU A 144 5.31 17.04 -1.53
CA LEU A 144 5.60 17.65 -2.83
C LEU A 144 6.54 18.84 -2.73
N THR A 145 6.36 19.71 -1.73
CA THR A 145 7.24 20.87 -1.52
C THR A 145 8.64 20.45 -1.08
N SER A 146 8.76 19.45 -0.21
CA SER A 146 10.03 18.83 0.19
C SER A 146 10.81 18.30 -1.03
N ARG A 147 10.15 17.51 -1.89
CA ARG A 147 10.76 16.98 -3.12
C ARG A 147 11.18 18.09 -4.09
N LYS A 148 10.39 19.16 -4.21
CA LYS A 148 10.72 20.33 -5.05
C LYS A 148 11.92 21.13 -4.49
N SER A 149 12.04 21.27 -3.18
CA SER A 149 13.23 21.90 -2.57
C SER A 149 14.49 21.07 -2.74
N SER A 150 14.39 19.74 -2.64
CA SER A 150 15.53 18.83 -2.89
C SER A 150 16.01 18.94 -4.34
N LYS A 151 15.10 18.94 -5.33
CA LYS A 151 15.46 19.14 -6.75
C LYS A 151 16.10 20.49 -7.06
N LYS A 152 15.81 21.53 -6.26
CA LYS A 152 16.42 22.87 -6.43
C LYS A 152 17.81 22.98 -5.82
N THR A 153 18.19 22.04 -4.95
CA THR A 153 19.49 22.01 -4.25
C THR A 153 20.45 21.00 -4.88
N VAL A 154 19.93 19.97 -5.58
CA VAL A 154 20.71 18.94 -6.31
C VAL A 154 20.98 19.39 -7.76
N SER A 155 21.55 20.59 -7.94
CA SER A 155 22.24 20.98 -9.19
C SER A 155 23.76 20.87 -9.07
N THR A 156 24.26 20.20 -8.02
CA THR A 156 25.66 19.79 -7.91
C THR A 156 25.72 18.40 -7.27
N GLU A 157 26.11 17.41 -8.08
CA GLU A 157 26.62 16.07 -7.74
C GLU A 157 26.11 15.38 -6.46
N SER A 158 25.18 14.41 -6.61
CA SER A 158 25.28 13.11 -5.94
C SER A 158 24.24 12.13 -6.49
N LEU A 159 24.71 10.99 -6.98
CA LEU A 159 23.93 9.82 -7.43
C LEU A 159 23.15 9.22 -6.25
N VAL A 160 21.90 9.61 -6.08
CA VAL A 160 20.92 8.84 -5.29
C VAL A 160 20.12 8.02 -6.31
N PRO A 161 19.92 6.70 -6.13
CA PRO A 161 18.91 5.99 -6.90
C PRO A 161 17.54 6.54 -6.46
N GLU A 162 17.06 7.52 -7.20
CA GLU A 162 15.68 7.98 -7.11
C GLU A 162 14.79 6.82 -7.57
N TYR A 163 14.23 6.06 -6.62
CA TYR A 163 13.06 5.23 -6.90
C TYR A 163 11.87 6.17 -7.14
N ILE A 164 11.83 6.77 -8.32
CA ILE A 164 10.66 7.47 -8.84
C ILE A 164 9.66 6.39 -9.21
N PHE A 165 8.75 6.09 -8.29
CA PHE A 165 7.47 5.53 -8.68
C PHE A 165 6.71 6.68 -9.32
N ASP A 166 6.65 6.70 -10.66
CA ASP A 166 5.72 7.57 -11.37
C ASP A 166 4.31 7.11 -10.97
N ASP A 167 3.75 7.78 -9.95
CA ASP A 167 2.34 7.65 -9.55
C ASP A 167 1.39 8.25 -10.63
N ASP A 168 1.97 8.78 -11.72
CA ASP A 168 1.30 9.33 -12.90
C ASP A 168 1.12 8.31 -14.03
N ILE A 169 1.34 7.00 -13.84
CA ILE A 169 1.01 6.00 -14.87
C ILE A 169 -0.53 5.95 -15.02
N PRO A 170 -1.10 6.44 -16.15
CA PRO A 170 -2.52 6.40 -16.36
C PRO A 170 -2.89 5.05 -16.99
N PHE A 171 -3.86 4.38 -16.34
CA PHE A 171 -4.74 3.29 -16.81
C PHE A 171 -4.14 1.91 -17.08
#